data_AF-A0A2V5LGY8-F1
#
_entry.id   AF-A0A2V5LGY8-F1
#
_cell.length_a   1.000
_cell.length_b   1.000
_cell.length_c   1.000
_cell.angle_alpha   90.00
_cell.angle_beta   90.00
_cell.angle_gamma   90.00
#
_symmetry.space_group_name_H-M   'P 1'
#
loop_
_entity.id
_entity.type
_entity.pdbx_description
1 polymer ?
#
loop_
_entity_poly.entity_id
_entity_poly.type
_entity_poly.pdbx_seq_one_letter_code
_entity_poly.pdbx_strand_id
1 'polypeptide(L)'
;FFSILVFNDLLRGSEAGSMGLIPQNVMALPSTLGASTNQLVVEKLAAGEQFDLAVRDAKTGFTFFNVEGHQYDYDAGAQSLSITGGRLLISNEFANVLGHPADAGAIVGKISIGASMEAVEVQTLVNGKTKSAVNPPLRGALGPRTPALVAGPDIIVGDLPAVAQGGNDTINHFVGLGVATTSCNNGDQPVDWFQLSNTDHPFIPQNLYRMSGGANNNERFEQIGQSWGKHAFLALENDACSFGCNTSGCATGTHLCPGCSDPYSTNLNYGQTGIGSRAWVNPFTGVFPSTANDHTGHNHTGTSHRVTVASSDLNPAQNTGATYYAEAAYITPHEYSWCQSHPGQCNMYNNASYRQFTVSGSGDNYSFSPAGSTVRTKPAIMAWADTGAAVTQVQPDLANDGFWLIGYKVTNPATGVWHYEYALYNQNLDRSIQSFSVPLAPGVNLSNIDFRGPRQEPGWANDGTFNNQGYSSQPWGVTQAGGTITWSCETFAQNQNA
;
A
#
# COMPACT_ATOMS: atom_id res chain seq x y z
N PHE A 1 0.98 11.71 -8.78
CA PHE A 1 0.44 12.21 -10.05
C PHE A 1 0.14 13.68 -9.88
N PHE A 2 0.37 14.47 -10.92
CA PHE A 2 -0.10 15.84 -10.98
C PHE A 2 -1.39 15.82 -11.80
N SER A 3 -2.54 16.02 -11.15
CA SER A 3 -3.85 15.79 -11.76
C SER A 3 -4.54 17.11 -12.10
N ILE A 4 -5.24 17.12 -13.24
CA ILE A 4 -6.10 18.23 -13.65
C ILE A 4 -7.50 17.72 -13.94
N LEU A 5 -8.50 18.55 -13.60
CA LEU A 5 -9.89 18.32 -13.95
C LEU A 5 -10.18 19.00 -15.29
N VAL A 6 -10.67 18.23 -16.25
CA VAL A 6 -11.09 18.71 -17.57
C VAL A 6 -12.56 18.37 -17.75
N PHE A 7 -13.36 19.34 -18.18
CA PHE A 7 -14.78 19.14 -18.48
C PHE A 7 -15.12 19.73 -19.84
N ASN A 8 -15.57 18.88 -20.77
CA ASN A 8 -15.78 19.21 -22.18
C ASN A 8 -14.55 19.90 -22.79
N ASP A 9 -13.41 19.20 -22.73
CA ASP A 9 -12.12 19.61 -23.31
C ASP A 9 -11.53 20.92 -22.78
N LEU A 10 -12.12 21.46 -21.70
CA LEU A 10 -11.68 22.69 -21.08
C LEU A 10 -11.20 22.41 -19.66
N LEU A 11 -10.04 22.97 -19.31
CA LEU A 11 -9.52 22.94 -17.94
C LEU A 11 -10.55 23.54 -16.97
N ARG A 12 -10.75 22.87 -15.84
CA ARG A 12 -11.59 23.34 -14.72
C ARG A 12 -10.78 23.63 -13.47
N GLY A 13 -9.65 22.97 -13.33
CA GLY A 13 -8.70 23.21 -12.24
C GLY A 13 -7.69 22.09 -12.16
N SER A 14 -6.75 22.24 -11.23
CA SER A 14 -5.79 21.22 -10.85
C SER A 14 -6.10 20.71 -9.45
N GLU A 15 -5.95 19.41 -9.23
CA GLU A 15 -6.11 18.77 -7.93
C GLU A 15 -4.77 18.70 -7.19
N ALA A 16 -4.83 18.51 -5.87
CA ALA A 16 -3.63 18.30 -5.07
C ALA A 16 -2.84 17.10 -5.62
N GLY A 17 -1.53 17.30 -5.80
CA GLY A 17 -0.69 16.33 -6.47
C GLY A 17 0.71 16.89 -6.71
N SER A 18 1.62 16.02 -7.12
CA SER A 18 3.03 16.40 -7.30
C SER A 18 3.66 15.72 -8.50
N MET A 19 4.70 16.37 -9.01
CA MET A 19 5.54 15.94 -10.12
C MET A 19 7.01 16.00 -9.69
N GLY A 20 7.73 14.88 -9.85
CA GLY A 20 9.16 14.82 -9.56
C GLY A 20 9.96 15.71 -10.51
N LEU A 21 10.95 16.41 -9.98
CA LEU A 21 11.91 17.20 -10.74
C LEU A 21 13.20 16.41 -10.89
N ILE A 22 13.67 16.30 -12.14
CA ILE A 22 14.95 15.69 -12.47
C ILE A 22 15.89 16.80 -12.98
N PRO A 23 17.05 17.01 -12.33
CA PRO A 23 18.01 18.00 -12.79
C PRO A 23 18.55 17.64 -14.18
N GLN A 24 18.50 18.58 -15.12
CA GLN A 24 19.14 18.41 -16.44
C GLN A 24 20.65 18.67 -16.39
N ASN A 25 21.12 19.45 -15.40
CA ASN A 25 22.52 19.81 -15.23
C ASN A 25 22.96 19.59 -13.78
N VAL A 26 24.23 19.22 -13.59
CA VAL A 26 24.85 19.18 -12.26
C VAL A 26 25.16 20.62 -11.86
N MET A 27 24.45 21.13 -10.84
CA MET A 27 24.65 22.49 -10.32
C MET A 27 25.25 22.45 -8.92
N ALA A 28 26.11 23.42 -8.61
CA ALA A 28 26.54 23.68 -7.24
C ALA A 28 25.38 24.33 -6.47
N LEU A 29 24.65 23.53 -5.70
CA LEU A 29 23.52 23.98 -4.89
C LEU A 29 23.96 24.19 -3.43
N PRO A 30 23.33 25.12 -2.69
CA PRO A 30 23.49 25.19 -1.24
C PRO A 30 23.24 23.84 -0.60
N SER A 31 23.96 23.48 0.48
CA SER A 31 23.94 22.13 1.07
C SER A 31 22.52 21.59 1.36
N THR A 32 21.61 22.46 1.78
CA THR A 32 20.22 22.10 2.09
C THR A 32 19.39 21.79 0.85
N LEU A 33 19.55 22.55 -0.24
CA LEU A 33 18.90 22.26 -1.53
C LEU A 33 19.60 21.12 -2.29
N GLY A 34 20.91 21.01 -2.13
CA GLY A 34 21.75 19.94 -2.66
C GLY A 34 21.34 18.56 -2.13
N ALA A 35 21.05 18.45 -0.83
CA ALA A 35 20.58 17.21 -0.21
C ALA A 35 19.24 16.72 -0.79
N SER A 36 18.40 17.63 -1.26
CA SER A 36 17.08 17.34 -1.82
C SER A 36 17.07 17.15 -3.33
N THR A 37 18.21 17.31 -4.02
CA THR A 37 18.25 17.48 -5.49
C THR A 37 17.63 16.32 -6.28
N ASN A 38 17.72 15.09 -5.77
CA ASN A 38 17.15 13.89 -6.41
C ASN A 38 15.71 13.56 -5.94
N GLN A 39 15.13 14.41 -5.11
CA GLN A 39 13.80 14.22 -4.51
C GLN A 39 13.00 15.53 -4.47
N LEU A 40 13.35 16.49 -5.33
CA LEU A 40 12.57 17.70 -5.50
C LEU A 40 11.28 17.40 -6.26
N VAL A 41 10.19 18.04 -5.85
CA VAL A 41 8.90 17.99 -6.55
C VAL A 41 8.37 19.40 -6.77
N VAL A 42 7.62 19.57 -7.85
CA VAL A 42 6.60 20.63 -7.94
C VAL A 42 5.30 20.04 -7.40
N GLU A 43 4.74 20.69 -6.41
CA GLU A 43 3.52 20.26 -5.74
C GLU A 43 2.42 21.30 -5.90
N LYS A 44 1.21 20.85 -6.22
CA LYS A 44 -0.03 21.60 -6.14
C LYS A 44 -0.51 21.62 -4.70
N LEU A 45 -0.48 22.80 -4.09
CA LEU A 45 -0.90 23.02 -2.72
C LEU A 45 -2.43 22.98 -2.60
N ALA A 46 -2.93 22.74 -1.38
CA ALA A 46 -4.35 22.64 -1.09
C ALA A 46 -5.12 23.94 -1.40
N ALA A 47 -6.40 23.83 -1.71
CA ALA A 47 -7.24 25.00 -1.95
C ALA A 47 -7.35 25.87 -0.69
N GLY A 48 -7.02 27.16 -0.80
CA GLY A 48 -7.02 28.11 0.31
C GLY A 48 -5.63 28.46 0.85
N GLU A 49 -4.59 27.74 0.41
CA GLU A 49 -3.19 28.13 0.66
C GLU A 49 -2.85 29.45 -0.06
N GLN A 50 -1.89 30.19 0.49
CA GLN A 50 -1.47 31.48 -0.07
C GLN A 50 -0.89 31.34 -1.49
N PHE A 51 -0.25 30.20 -1.76
CA PHE A 51 0.37 29.90 -3.04
C PHE A 51 -0.28 28.67 -3.65
N ASP A 52 -0.36 28.66 -4.98
CA ASP A 52 -1.00 27.56 -5.71
C ASP A 52 -0.03 26.40 -5.95
N LEU A 53 1.24 26.70 -6.22
CA LEU A 53 2.31 25.73 -6.47
C LEU A 53 3.53 26.01 -5.58
N ALA A 54 4.25 24.96 -5.21
CA ALA A 54 5.53 25.08 -4.51
C ALA A 54 6.55 24.03 -5.00
N VAL A 55 7.83 24.37 -4.87
CA VAL A 55 8.96 23.45 -5.07
C VAL A 55 9.44 22.97 -3.71
N ARG A 56 9.38 21.67 -3.47
CA ARG A 56 9.56 21.08 -2.14
C ARG A 56 10.41 19.82 -2.17
N ASP A 57 10.93 19.45 -1.02
CA ASP A 57 11.47 18.12 -0.77
C ASP A 57 10.33 17.11 -0.60
N ALA A 58 10.27 16.09 -1.45
CA ALA A 58 9.19 15.10 -1.46
C ALA A 58 9.14 14.22 -0.19
N LYS A 59 10.25 14.10 0.53
CA LYS A 59 10.38 13.24 1.72
C LYS A 59 10.10 14.02 3.00
N THR A 60 10.60 15.24 3.10
CA THR A 60 10.52 16.04 4.33
C THR A 60 9.39 17.08 4.30
N GLY A 61 8.86 17.40 3.12
CA GLY A 61 7.88 18.48 2.92
C GLY A 61 8.49 19.88 3.02
N PHE A 62 9.82 20.00 3.14
CA PHE A 62 10.51 21.29 3.24
C PHE A 62 10.29 22.12 1.97
N THR A 63 9.81 23.34 2.12
CA THR A 63 9.47 24.23 1.01
C THR A 63 10.68 25.07 0.65
N PHE A 64 11.20 24.94 -0.57
CA PHE A 64 12.29 25.80 -1.04
C PHE A 64 11.75 27.07 -1.69
N PHE A 65 10.80 26.91 -2.61
CA PHE A 65 10.26 28.03 -3.38
C PHE A 65 8.75 27.95 -3.46
N ASN A 66 8.09 29.08 -3.32
CA ASN A 66 6.69 29.25 -3.71
C ASN A 66 6.64 29.71 -5.17
N VAL A 67 5.57 29.36 -5.89
CA VAL A 67 5.37 29.79 -7.28
C VAL A 67 4.19 30.74 -7.35
N GLU A 68 4.40 31.90 -7.98
CA GLU A 68 3.37 32.93 -8.13
C GLU A 68 3.24 33.41 -9.59
N GLY A 69 2.00 33.69 -10.00
CA GLY A 69 1.69 34.33 -11.29
C GLY A 69 1.72 33.38 -12.48
N HIS A 70 1.78 32.07 -12.25
CA HIS A 70 1.66 31.09 -13.31
C HIS A 70 0.24 31.01 -13.87
N GLN A 71 0.15 30.60 -15.12
CA GLN A 71 -1.10 30.35 -15.83
C GLN A 71 -1.08 28.92 -16.34
N TYR A 72 -2.18 28.21 -16.09
CA TYR A 72 -2.42 26.88 -16.64
C TYR A 72 -3.09 27.03 -17.99
N ASP A 73 -2.55 26.32 -18.97
CA ASP A 73 -3.17 26.17 -20.28
C ASP A 73 -3.17 24.68 -20.65
N TYR A 74 -4.34 24.15 -20.97
CA TYR A 74 -4.52 22.75 -21.33
C TYR A 74 -5.08 22.67 -22.74
N ASP A 75 -4.35 21.99 -23.61
CA ASP A 75 -4.79 21.65 -24.96
C ASP A 75 -5.27 20.19 -24.96
N ALA A 76 -6.59 19.99 -25.08
CA ALA A 76 -7.19 18.68 -25.12
C ALA A 76 -6.83 17.88 -26.39
N GLY A 77 -6.61 18.56 -27.51
CA GLY A 77 -6.25 17.91 -28.77
C GLY A 77 -4.80 17.43 -28.78
N ALA A 78 -3.90 18.22 -28.19
CA ALA A 78 -2.49 17.85 -28.01
C ALA A 78 -2.24 17.02 -26.73
N GLN A 79 -3.25 16.87 -25.87
CA GLN A 79 -3.16 16.27 -24.54
C GLN A 79 -1.96 16.83 -23.76
N SER A 80 -1.83 18.16 -23.74
CA SER A 80 -0.68 18.83 -23.12
C SER A 80 -1.12 19.86 -22.11
N LEU A 81 -0.52 19.84 -20.93
CA LEU A 81 -0.60 20.91 -19.95
C LEU A 81 0.66 21.76 -20.02
N SER A 82 0.48 23.06 -20.15
CA SER A 82 1.54 24.04 -19.94
C SER A 82 1.22 24.93 -18.75
N ILE A 83 2.24 25.16 -17.92
CA ILE A 83 2.19 26.08 -16.80
C ILE A 83 3.27 27.11 -17.08
N THR A 84 2.88 28.33 -17.42
CA THR A 84 3.81 29.38 -17.88
C THR A 84 3.69 30.63 -17.04
N GLY A 85 4.68 31.53 -17.10
CA GLY A 85 4.65 32.80 -16.37
C GLY A 85 4.96 32.70 -14.87
N GLY A 86 5.20 31.49 -14.34
CA GLY A 86 5.51 31.28 -12.93
C GLY A 86 6.80 31.95 -12.49
N ARG A 87 6.75 32.62 -11.33
CA ARG A 87 7.91 33.22 -10.66
C ARG A 87 8.25 32.39 -9.42
N LEU A 88 9.52 32.10 -9.21
CA LEU A 88 10.02 31.40 -8.02
C LEU A 88 10.33 32.43 -6.94
N LEU A 89 9.66 32.30 -5.80
CA LEU A 89 9.84 33.14 -4.62
C LEU A 89 10.50 32.30 -3.52
N ILE A 90 11.50 32.84 -2.83
CA ILE A 90 12.10 32.17 -1.67
C ILE A 90 11.01 31.97 -0.59
N SER A 91 10.86 30.75 -0.08
CA SER A 91 9.92 30.47 1.01
C SER A 91 10.42 31.04 2.35
N ASN A 92 9.51 31.21 3.32
CA ASN A 92 9.91 31.59 4.69
C ASN A 92 10.89 30.57 5.30
N GLU A 93 10.64 29.27 5.09
CA GLU A 93 11.49 28.18 5.59
C GLU A 93 12.90 28.27 5.03
N PHE A 94 13.02 28.51 3.72
CA PHE A 94 14.32 28.55 3.06
C PHE A 94 15.08 29.83 3.39
N ALA A 95 14.41 30.99 3.44
CA ALA A 95 15.01 32.25 3.88
C ALA A 95 15.63 32.14 5.28
N ASN A 96 14.92 31.48 6.22
CA ASN A 96 15.42 31.24 7.58
C ASN A 96 16.66 30.34 7.59
N VAL A 97 16.65 29.25 6.81
CA VAL A 97 17.78 28.32 6.71
C VAL A 97 19.01 28.97 6.07
N LEU A 98 18.80 29.91 5.14
CA LEU A 98 19.87 30.71 4.54
C LEU A 98 20.42 31.77 5.51
N GLY A 99 19.77 32.03 6.64
CA GLY A 99 20.13 33.12 7.56
C GLY A 99 19.72 34.52 7.08
N HIS A 100 18.84 34.58 6.09
CA HIS A 100 18.36 35.82 5.46
C HIS A 100 16.83 35.89 5.46
N PRO A 101 16.17 36.03 6.63
CA PRO A 101 14.71 36.04 6.73
C PRO A 101 14.05 37.18 5.93
N ALA A 102 14.77 38.28 5.69
CA ALA A 102 14.29 39.41 4.90
C ALA A 102 14.10 39.08 3.40
N ASP A 103 14.73 38.00 2.92
CA ASP A 103 14.64 37.57 1.52
C ASP A 103 13.41 36.68 1.26
N ALA A 104 12.62 36.35 2.29
CA ALA A 104 11.38 35.62 2.12
C ALA A 104 10.43 36.39 1.18
N GLY A 105 9.91 35.69 0.16
CA GLY A 105 9.09 36.27 -0.89
C GLY A 105 9.89 36.95 -2.02
N ALA A 106 11.22 37.04 -1.94
CA ALA A 106 12.02 37.60 -3.02
C ALA A 106 11.96 36.71 -4.26
N ILE A 107 11.76 37.33 -5.43
CA ILE A 107 11.71 36.63 -6.72
C ILE A 107 13.15 36.33 -7.15
N VAL A 108 13.48 35.03 -7.24
CA VAL A 108 14.83 34.55 -7.58
C VAL A 108 14.91 33.82 -8.90
N GLY A 109 13.77 33.59 -9.55
CA GLY A 109 13.75 32.92 -10.84
C GLY A 109 12.38 32.87 -11.48
N LYS A 110 12.33 32.19 -12.62
CA LYS A 110 11.09 31.84 -13.31
C LYS A 110 11.03 30.33 -13.47
N ILE A 111 9.81 29.81 -13.53
CA ILE A 111 9.54 28.40 -13.80
C ILE A 111 8.51 28.31 -14.91
N SER A 112 8.69 27.30 -15.76
CA SER A 112 7.68 26.90 -16.74
C SER A 112 7.69 25.38 -16.81
N ILE A 113 6.51 24.79 -16.92
CA ILE A 113 6.31 23.35 -16.88
C ILE A 113 5.51 22.97 -18.12
N GLY A 114 5.99 21.97 -18.84
CA GLY A 114 5.25 21.32 -19.91
C GLY A 114 5.09 19.85 -19.54
N ALA A 115 3.86 19.34 -19.64
CA ALA A 115 3.56 17.96 -19.35
C ALA A 115 2.65 17.39 -20.45
N SER A 116 3.00 16.21 -20.94
CA SER A 116 2.05 15.37 -21.66
C SER A 116 1.09 14.77 -20.64
N MET A 117 -0.20 14.89 -20.92
CA MET A 117 -1.28 14.51 -20.02
C MET A 117 -2.00 13.30 -20.58
N GLU A 118 -2.49 12.46 -19.68
CA GLU A 118 -3.28 11.30 -20.04
C GLU A 118 -4.50 11.21 -19.15
N ALA A 119 -5.61 10.75 -19.72
CA ALA A 119 -6.83 10.59 -18.97
C ALA A 119 -6.71 9.37 -18.04
N VAL A 120 -6.71 9.62 -16.73
CA VAL A 120 -6.68 8.58 -15.69
C VAL A 120 -8.09 8.11 -15.28
N GLU A 121 -9.09 8.96 -15.51
CA GLU A 121 -10.52 8.69 -15.29
C GLU A 121 -11.36 9.59 -16.21
N VAL A 122 -12.40 9.02 -16.84
CA VAL A 122 -13.34 9.72 -17.71
C VAL A 122 -14.77 9.43 -17.25
N GLN A 123 -15.44 10.45 -16.71
CA GLN A 123 -16.83 10.37 -16.30
C GLN A 123 -17.76 11.01 -17.35
N THR A 124 -18.86 10.31 -17.69
CA THR A 124 -19.94 10.88 -18.51
C THR A 124 -21.08 11.32 -17.61
N LEU A 125 -21.40 12.61 -17.59
CA LEU A 125 -22.51 13.20 -16.83
C LEU A 125 -23.73 13.44 -17.74
N VAL A 126 -24.92 13.03 -17.30
CA VAL A 126 -26.21 13.40 -17.92
C VAL A 126 -27.09 14.05 -16.86
N ASN A 127 -27.51 15.30 -17.10
CA ASN A 127 -28.27 16.12 -16.15
C ASN A 127 -27.60 16.21 -14.75
N GLY A 128 -26.27 16.33 -14.71
CA GLY A 128 -25.50 16.44 -13.46
C GLY A 128 -25.32 15.13 -12.69
N LYS A 129 -25.73 13.98 -13.24
CA LYS A 129 -25.53 12.65 -12.63
C LYS A 129 -24.59 11.79 -13.48
N THR A 130 -23.69 11.06 -12.81
CA THR A 130 -22.76 10.11 -13.47
C THR A 130 -23.52 8.96 -14.11
N LYS A 131 -23.34 8.80 -15.42
CA LYS A 131 -23.93 7.73 -16.24
C LYS A 131 -22.93 6.60 -16.50
N SER A 132 -21.65 6.91 -16.60
CA SER A 132 -20.55 5.94 -16.75
C SER A 132 -19.22 6.55 -16.29
N ALA A 133 -18.31 5.69 -15.83
CA ALA A 133 -16.92 6.03 -15.56
C ALA A 133 -16.03 5.01 -16.28
N VAL A 134 -15.02 5.49 -17.00
CA VAL A 134 -14.06 4.68 -17.75
C VAL A 134 -12.67 5.16 -17.36
N ASN A 135 -11.74 4.25 -17.08
CA ASN A 135 -10.34 4.59 -16.83
C ASN A 135 -9.54 4.20 -18.08
N PRO A 136 -9.16 5.16 -18.93
CA PRO A 136 -8.45 4.87 -20.18
C PRO A 136 -7.04 4.33 -19.92
N PRO A 137 -6.51 3.46 -20.81
CA PRO A 137 -5.13 3.03 -20.75
C PRO A 137 -4.18 4.21 -21.05
N LEU A 138 -3.14 4.33 -20.21
CA LEU A 138 -2.05 5.30 -20.33
C LEU A 138 -1.15 4.95 -21.54
N ARG A 139 -0.88 5.89 -22.45
CA ARG A 139 -0.15 5.67 -23.71
C ARG A 139 1.32 6.09 -23.61
N GLY A 140 2.16 5.17 -23.14
CA GLY A 140 3.55 5.00 -23.58
C GLY A 140 4.55 6.16 -23.37
N ALA A 141 5.49 5.98 -22.45
CA ALA A 141 6.74 6.74 -22.43
C ALA A 141 7.80 6.05 -23.32
N LEU A 142 8.32 6.77 -24.31
CA LEU A 142 9.56 6.40 -25.02
C LEU A 142 10.76 6.47 -24.05
N GLY A 143 11.59 5.42 -24.07
CA GLY A 143 12.50 5.02 -22.99
C GLY A 143 13.65 5.98 -22.59
N PRO A 144 14.30 5.65 -21.46
CA PRO A 144 15.51 4.84 -21.53
C PRO A 144 15.47 3.62 -20.59
N ARG A 145 15.88 2.46 -21.14
CA ARG A 145 16.00 1.15 -20.48
C ARG A 145 14.65 0.56 -20.02
N THR A 146 13.93 -0.09 -20.93
CA THR A 146 12.98 -1.15 -20.55
C THR A 146 13.72 -2.07 -19.58
N PRO A 147 13.27 -2.21 -18.33
CA PRO A 147 13.83 -3.22 -17.43
C PRO A 147 13.76 -4.57 -18.14
N ALA A 148 14.83 -5.35 -18.09
CA ALA A 148 14.75 -6.71 -18.59
C ALA A 148 13.76 -7.45 -17.69
N LEU A 149 12.64 -7.92 -18.27
CA LEU A 149 11.68 -8.76 -17.58
C LEU A 149 12.39 -9.98 -17.00
N VAL A 150 11.95 -10.44 -15.84
CA VAL A 150 12.50 -11.64 -15.22
C VAL A 150 11.93 -12.89 -15.90
N ALA A 151 12.67 -13.99 -15.88
CA ALA A 151 12.19 -15.24 -16.44
C ALA A 151 11.00 -15.77 -15.61
N GLY A 152 9.95 -16.24 -16.30
CA GLY A 152 8.74 -16.77 -15.67
C GLY A 152 7.65 -15.71 -15.43
N PRO A 153 6.51 -16.11 -14.84
CA PRO A 153 5.52 -15.17 -14.33
C PRO A 153 6.08 -14.42 -13.11
N ASP A 154 5.75 -13.14 -12.98
CA ASP A 154 6.14 -12.32 -11.83
C ASP A 154 5.12 -11.19 -11.62
N ILE A 155 4.16 -11.39 -10.71
CA ILE A 155 3.14 -10.40 -10.37
C ILE A 155 3.51 -9.66 -9.10
N ILE A 156 3.93 -8.41 -9.28
CA ILE A 156 4.22 -7.51 -8.17
C ILE A 156 3.07 -6.53 -7.93
N VAL A 157 2.97 -6.03 -6.70
CA VAL A 157 2.18 -4.82 -6.41
C VAL A 157 3.02 -3.60 -6.83
N GLY A 158 2.68 -3.01 -7.97
CA GLY A 158 3.34 -1.85 -8.56
C GLY A 158 2.99 -0.51 -7.90
N ASP A 159 1.74 -0.31 -7.48
CA ASP A 159 1.33 0.88 -6.73
C ASP A 159 0.13 0.58 -5.83
N LEU A 160 0.01 1.35 -4.74
CA LEU A 160 -1.12 1.41 -3.83
C LEU A 160 -1.65 2.84 -3.80
N PRO A 161 -2.37 3.31 -4.82
CA PRO A 161 -2.61 4.75 -5.02
C PRO A 161 -3.56 5.40 -4.01
N ALA A 162 -4.42 4.61 -3.34
CA ALA A 162 -5.45 5.15 -2.45
C ALA A 162 -5.87 4.15 -1.36
N VAL A 163 -6.30 4.68 -0.22
CA VAL A 163 -7.08 3.97 0.79
C VAL A 163 -8.39 4.73 0.96
N ALA A 164 -9.51 4.01 0.99
CA ALA A 164 -10.83 4.62 1.18
C ALA A 164 -11.65 3.83 2.20
N GLN A 165 -12.44 4.55 2.98
CA GLN A 165 -13.43 3.97 3.87
C GLN A 165 -14.71 3.66 3.09
N GLY A 166 -15.07 2.39 3.00
CA GLY A 166 -16.28 1.92 2.31
C GLY A 166 -17.52 1.87 3.20
N GLY A 167 -17.36 1.89 4.53
CA GLY A 167 -18.44 1.77 5.50
C GLY A 167 -17.92 1.69 6.94
N ASN A 168 -18.84 1.65 7.90
CA ASN A 168 -18.53 1.56 9.32
C ASN A 168 -19.57 0.75 10.10
N ASP A 169 -19.19 0.40 11.32
CA ASP A 169 -20.04 -0.11 12.39
C ASP A 169 -19.90 0.85 13.57
N THR A 170 -20.89 1.73 13.73
CA THR A 170 -20.88 2.76 14.79
C THR A 170 -21.29 2.23 16.16
N ILE A 171 -21.74 0.96 16.25
CA ILE A 171 -22.09 0.33 17.52
C ILE A 171 -20.83 -0.24 18.15
N ASN A 172 -20.01 -0.93 17.35
CA ASN A 172 -18.77 -1.55 17.81
C ASN A 172 -17.51 -0.69 17.52
N HIS A 173 -17.68 0.46 16.89
CA HIS A 173 -16.63 1.42 16.53
C HIS A 173 -15.53 0.81 15.65
N PHE A 174 -15.96 0.27 14.51
CA PHE A 174 -15.07 -0.23 13.45
C PHE A 174 -15.34 0.47 12.13
N VAL A 175 -14.31 0.56 11.29
CA VAL A 175 -14.42 1.00 9.90
C VAL A 175 -13.94 -0.08 8.95
N GLY A 176 -14.57 -0.16 7.78
CA GLY A 176 -14.21 -1.07 6.70
C GLY A 176 -13.52 -0.30 5.59
N LEU A 177 -12.26 -0.61 5.33
CA LEU A 177 -11.42 0.08 4.35
C LEU A 177 -11.14 -0.81 3.13
N GLY A 178 -10.79 -0.17 2.02
CA GLY A 178 -10.15 -0.82 0.88
C GLY A 178 -8.94 -0.03 0.42
N VAL A 179 -7.99 -0.76 -0.15
CA VAL A 179 -6.74 -0.26 -0.71
C VAL A 179 -6.83 -0.43 -2.22
N ALA A 180 -6.65 0.63 -3.00
CA ALA A 180 -6.50 0.51 -4.44
C ALA A 180 -5.16 -0.15 -4.74
N THR A 181 -5.11 -1.00 -5.78
CA THR A 181 -3.91 -1.74 -6.15
C THR A 181 -3.61 -1.55 -7.63
N THR A 182 -2.35 -1.59 -8.01
CA THR A 182 -1.91 -1.77 -9.39
C THR A 182 -0.99 -2.97 -9.43
N SER A 183 -1.41 -4.06 -10.06
CA SER A 183 -0.53 -5.19 -10.37
C SER A 183 0.36 -4.85 -11.55
N CYS A 184 1.56 -5.44 -11.59
CA CYS A 184 2.43 -5.38 -12.74
C CYS A 184 3.06 -6.74 -12.97
N ASN A 185 3.03 -7.22 -14.21
CA ASN A 185 3.75 -8.41 -14.62
C ASN A 185 5.19 -8.01 -14.98
N ASN A 186 6.12 -8.19 -14.05
CA ASN A 186 7.55 -7.97 -14.25
C ASN A 186 8.23 -9.17 -14.95
N GLY A 187 7.46 -10.22 -15.23
CA GLY A 187 7.90 -11.46 -15.83
C GLY A 187 7.80 -11.48 -17.35
N ASP A 188 8.45 -12.46 -17.97
CA ASP A 188 8.45 -12.68 -19.43
C ASP A 188 7.35 -13.65 -19.91
N GLN A 189 6.56 -14.21 -18.98
CA GLN A 189 5.41 -15.05 -19.27
C GLN A 189 4.08 -14.33 -18.98
N PRO A 190 3.03 -14.54 -19.79
CA PRO A 190 1.69 -14.08 -19.44
C PRO A 190 1.17 -14.81 -18.19
N VAL A 191 0.30 -14.15 -17.43
CA VAL A 191 -0.36 -14.72 -16.25
C VAL A 191 -1.86 -14.68 -16.44
N ASP A 192 -2.55 -15.78 -16.17
CA ASP A 192 -4.00 -15.85 -16.38
C ASP A 192 -4.74 -14.94 -15.39
N TRP A 193 -5.80 -14.32 -15.89
CA TRP A 193 -6.61 -13.31 -15.21
C TRP A 193 -8.10 -13.59 -15.35
N PHE A 194 -8.45 -14.88 -15.44
CA PHE A 194 -9.81 -15.31 -15.72
C PHE A 194 -10.75 -14.97 -14.56
N GLN A 195 -11.98 -14.59 -14.89
CA GLN A 195 -13.02 -14.37 -13.88
C GLN A 195 -13.49 -15.71 -13.28
N LEU A 196 -13.82 -15.69 -11.98
CA LEU A 196 -14.59 -16.75 -11.35
C LEU A 196 -15.84 -17.12 -12.18
N SER A 197 -16.21 -18.39 -12.33
CA SER A 197 -15.78 -19.55 -11.54
C SER A 197 -14.47 -20.23 -11.98
N ASN A 198 -13.74 -19.68 -12.96
CA ASN A 198 -12.38 -20.15 -13.22
C ASN A 198 -11.50 -19.83 -12.00
N THR A 199 -10.56 -20.71 -11.66
CA THR A 199 -9.66 -20.57 -10.49
C THR A 199 -8.25 -20.12 -10.87
N ASP A 200 -8.01 -19.88 -12.15
CA ASP A 200 -6.68 -19.52 -12.67
C ASP A 200 -6.55 -17.99 -12.78
N HIS A 201 -6.38 -17.37 -11.61
CA HIS A 201 -6.18 -15.93 -11.45
C HIS A 201 -5.65 -15.58 -10.06
N PRO A 202 -5.10 -14.37 -9.84
CA PRO A 202 -4.63 -13.98 -8.53
C PRO A 202 -5.72 -13.67 -7.49
N PHE A 203 -5.41 -13.98 -6.24
CA PHE A 203 -6.12 -13.55 -5.04
C PHE A 203 -5.37 -12.40 -4.34
N ILE A 204 -6.10 -11.37 -3.92
CA ILE A 204 -5.52 -10.07 -3.54
C ILE A 204 -5.96 -9.69 -2.11
N PRO A 205 -5.23 -10.15 -1.07
CA PRO A 205 -5.43 -9.70 0.30
C PRO A 205 -4.93 -8.27 0.52
N GLN A 206 -5.56 -7.55 1.45
CA GLN A 206 -5.16 -6.20 1.86
C GLN A 206 -5.00 -6.13 3.38
N ASN A 207 -4.04 -5.33 3.84
CA ASN A 207 -3.73 -5.15 5.26
C ASN A 207 -3.46 -3.67 5.56
N LEU A 208 -3.68 -3.26 6.81
CA LEU A 208 -3.29 -1.94 7.34
C LEU A 208 -2.47 -2.10 8.61
N TYR A 209 -1.38 -1.34 8.68
CA TYR A 209 -0.46 -1.33 9.81
C TYR A 209 -0.34 0.08 10.39
N ARG A 210 -0.04 0.16 11.69
CA ARG A 210 0.31 1.38 12.41
C ARG A 210 1.72 1.26 12.98
N MET A 211 2.51 2.31 12.81
CA MET A 211 3.75 2.49 13.55
C MET A 211 3.60 3.65 14.53
N SER A 212 3.97 3.43 15.79
CA SER A 212 3.79 4.38 16.88
C SER A 212 4.75 4.12 18.04
N GLY A 213 4.65 4.95 19.09
CA GLY A 213 5.38 4.75 20.35
C GLY A 213 6.80 5.28 20.35
N GLY A 214 7.29 5.60 21.55
CA GLY A 214 8.58 6.26 21.74
C GLY A 214 8.60 7.73 21.30
N ALA A 215 9.77 8.36 21.45
CA ALA A 215 9.95 9.77 21.08
C ALA A 215 9.79 10.04 19.57
N ASN A 216 9.97 9.02 18.73
CA ASN A 216 9.98 9.14 17.26
C ASN A 216 8.80 8.39 16.59
N ASN A 217 7.83 7.88 17.34
CA ASN A 217 6.71 7.08 16.83
C ASN A 217 7.13 5.87 15.96
N ASN A 218 8.22 5.22 16.36
CA ASN A 218 8.81 4.11 15.61
C ASN A 218 9.21 2.90 16.46
N GLU A 219 8.79 2.86 17.73
CA GLU A 219 9.14 1.75 18.62
C GLU A 219 8.30 0.51 18.36
N ARG A 220 7.04 0.68 17.96
CA ARG A 220 6.08 -0.40 17.75
C ARG A 220 5.53 -0.38 16.33
N PHE A 221 5.39 -1.57 15.73
CA PHE A 221 4.76 -1.78 14.43
C PHE A 221 3.69 -2.88 14.56
N GLU A 222 2.43 -2.52 14.32
CA GLU A 222 1.26 -3.39 14.56
C GLU A 222 0.43 -3.51 13.29
N GLN A 223 0.00 -4.73 12.96
CA GLN A 223 -1.11 -4.92 12.02
C GLN A 223 -2.43 -4.61 12.73
N ILE A 224 -3.14 -3.60 12.26
CA ILE A 224 -4.39 -3.11 12.87
C ILE A 224 -5.64 -3.47 12.07
N GLY A 225 -5.45 -3.98 10.84
CA GLY A 225 -6.55 -4.48 10.03
C GLY A 225 -6.10 -5.43 8.93
N GLN A 226 -7.04 -6.28 8.53
CA GLN A 226 -6.93 -7.22 7.41
C GLN A 226 -8.30 -7.38 6.75
N SER A 227 -8.31 -7.70 5.46
CA SER A 227 -9.52 -8.01 4.69
C SER A 227 -9.59 -9.48 4.29
N TRP A 228 -10.76 -9.96 3.90
CA TRP A 228 -10.88 -11.00 2.86
C TRP A 228 -10.21 -10.54 1.56
N GLY A 229 -9.97 -11.41 0.58
CA GLY A 229 -9.22 -11.03 -0.62
C GLY A 229 -10.09 -10.89 -1.86
N LYS A 230 -9.69 -10.00 -2.76
CA LYS A 230 -10.31 -9.87 -4.08
C LYS A 230 -9.83 -10.98 -5.01
N HIS A 231 -10.75 -11.50 -5.82
CA HIS A 231 -10.41 -12.27 -7.00
C HIS A 231 -10.29 -11.36 -8.22
N ALA A 232 -9.16 -11.46 -8.93
CA ALA A 232 -8.97 -10.81 -10.22
C ALA A 232 -9.99 -11.33 -11.26
N PHE A 233 -10.34 -10.50 -12.26
CA PHE A 233 -11.36 -10.89 -13.25
C PHE A 233 -11.24 -10.23 -14.64
N LEU A 234 -10.37 -9.24 -14.81
CA LEU A 234 -10.05 -8.58 -16.09
C LEU A 234 -8.72 -7.84 -15.93
N ALA A 235 -7.81 -7.97 -16.89
CA ALA A 235 -6.56 -7.22 -16.94
C ALA A 235 -6.63 -6.08 -17.97
N LEU A 236 -6.33 -4.85 -17.56
CA LEU A 236 -6.42 -3.66 -18.44
C LEU A 236 -5.21 -3.42 -19.37
N GLU A 237 -4.08 -4.09 -19.13
CA GLU A 237 -2.85 -3.99 -19.95
C GLU A 237 -2.24 -2.58 -20.05
N ASN A 238 -2.19 -1.87 -18.92
CA ASN A 238 -1.53 -0.57 -18.82
C ASN A 238 0.00 -0.72 -18.69
N ASP A 239 0.76 0.38 -18.71
CA ASP A 239 2.21 0.39 -18.43
C ASP A 239 2.58 1.23 -17.19
N ALA A 240 1.76 1.14 -16.13
CA ALA A 240 1.92 1.93 -14.90
C ALA A 240 3.23 1.64 -14.14
N CYS A 241 3.85 0.48 -14.38
CA CYS A 241 5.18 0.16 -13.84
C CYS A 241 6.34 0.56 -14.75
N SER A 242 6.07 1.02 -15.98
CA SER A 242 7.08 1.35 -16.98
C SER A 242 8.00 0.16 -17.31
N PHE A 243 7.41 -1.03 -17.43
CA PHE A 243 8.12 -2.25 -17.83
C PHE A 243 8.08 -2.45 -19.35
N GLY A 244 7.42 -1.56 -20.09
CA GLY A 244 7.32 -1.63 -21.54
C GLY A 244 6.30 -2.67 -21.97
N CYS A 245 5.09 -2.57 -21.41
CA CYS A 245 3.94 -3.44 -21.69
C CYS A 245 3.90 -3.95 -23.13
N ASN A 246 3.95 -5.27 -23.27
CA ASN A 246 3.97 -5.96 -24.56
C ASN A 246 2.81 -6.95 -24.65
N THR A 247 1.80 -6.61 -25.44
CA THR A 247 0.64 -7.46 -25.70
C THR A 247 0.82 -8.37 -26.92
N SER A 248 1.96 -8.31 -27.60
CA SER A 248 2.22 -9.17 -28.76
C SER A 248 2.32 -10.63 -28.32
N GLY A 249 1.47 -11.49 -28.90
CA GLY A 249 1.44 -12.92 -28.56
C GLY A 249 0.77 -13.24 -27.22
N CYS A 250 0.11 -12.27 -26.59
CA CYS A 250 -0.62 -12.44 -25.34
C CYS A 250 -2.10 -12.04 -25.52
N ALA A 251 -3.02 -12.80 -24.93
CA ALA A 251 -4.46 -12.55 -25.04
C ALA A 251 -4.93 -11.57 -23.96
N THR A 252 -5.08 -10.31 -24.36
CA THR A 252 -5.46 -9.20 -23.47
C THR A 252 -6.81 -9.39 -22.79
N GLY A 253 -6.94 -8.89 -21.57
CA GLY A 253 -8.20 -8.92 -20.82
C GLY A 253 -8.37 -10.20 -20.00
N THR A 254 -7.98 -11.35 -20.54
CA THR A 254 -8.01 -12.62 -19.80
C THR A 254 -6.66 -13.08 -19.28
N HIS A 255 -5.59 -12.35 -19.61
CA HIS A 255 -4.24 -12.54 -19.07
C HIS A 255 -3.71 -11.16 -18.69
N LEU A 256 -2.74 -11.07 -17.79
CA LEU A 256 -1.90 -9.90 -17.63
C LEU A 256 -0.60 -10.12 -18.42
N CYS A 257 -0.42 -9.36 -19.50
CA CYS A 257 0.68 -9.58 -20.43
C CYS A 257 2.05 -9.17 -19.86
N PRO A 258 3.16 -9.71 -20.39
CA PRO A 258 4.51 -9.34 -19.98
C PRO A 258 4.75 -7.82 -20.02
N GLY A 259 5.27 -7.28 -18.92
CA GLY A 259 5.52 -5.85 -18.74
C GLY A 259 4.26 -4.99 -18.53
N CYS A 260 3.07 -5.58 -18.57
CA CYS A 260 1.82 -4.84 -18.44
C CYS A 260 1.35 -4.77 -16.99
N SER A 261 0.35 -3.92 -16.74
CA SER A 261 -0.19 -3.62 -15.42
C SER A 261 -1.71 -3.54 -15.42
N ASP A 262 -2.32 -3.90 -14.29
CA ASP A 262 -3.76 -3.86 -14.10
C ASP A 262 -4.11 -3.14 -12.78
N PRO A 263 -4.75 -1.95 -12.86
CA PRO A 263 -5.21 -1.21 -11.69
C PRO A 263 -6.62 -1.61 -11.24
N TYR A 264 -6.79 -1.82 -9.93
CA TYR A 264 -8.09 -1.89 -9.26
C TYR A 264 -8.28 -0.73 -8.29
N SER A 265 -9.42 -0.06 -8.41
CA SER A 265 -9.83 0.99 -7.46
C SER A 265 -10.16 0.40 -6.09
N THR A 266 -10.19 1.26 -5.08
CA THR A 266 -10.65 0.88 -3.73
C THR A 266 -12.01 0.18 -3.83
N ASN A 267 -12.99 0.75 -4.54
CA ASN A 267 -14.35 0.21 -4.68
C ASN A 267 -14.37 -1.24 -5.23
N LEU A 268 -13.48 -1.56 -6.17
CA LEU A 268 -13.35 -2.93 -6.69
C LEU A 268 -12.69 -3.87 -5.69
N ASN A 269 -11.79 -3.34 -4.86
CA ASN A 269 -10.99 -4.09 -3.88
C ASN A 269 -11.70 -4.31 -2.54
N TYR A 270 -12.68 -3.50 -2.17
CA TYR A 270 -13.52 -3.71 -0.99
C TYR A 270 -14.98 -4.10 -1.31
N GLY A 271 -15.32 -4.25 -2.59
CA GLY A 271 -16.64 -4.66 -3.05
C GLY A 271 -17.03 -6.02 -2.47
N GLN A 272 -17.97 -6.01 -1.54
CA GLN A 272 -18.21 -7.15 -0.64
C GLN A 272 -18.78 -8.39 -1.32
N THR A 273 -19.33 -8.25 -2.51
CA THR A 273 -19.85 -9.36 -3.33
C THR A 273 -18.79 -10.01 -4.22
N GLY A 274 -17.59 -9.43 -4.30
CA GLY A 274 -16.50 -9.90 -5.16
C GLY A 274 -15.24 -10.30 -4.39
N ILE A 275 -15.30 -10.37 -3.06
CA ILE A 275 -14.18 -10.71 -2.19
C ILE A 275 -14.45 -12.04 -1.47
N GLY A 276 -13.47 -12.94 -1.49
CA GLY A 276 -13.54 -14.28 -0.92
C GLY A 276 -12.74 -14.41 0.36
N SER A 277 -13.15 -15.34 1.23
CA SER A 277 -12.46 -15.62 2.48
C SER A 277 -11.02 -16.09 2.24
N ARG A 278 -10.10 -15.64 3.11
CA ARG A 278 -8.71 -16.13 3.11
C ARG A 278 -8.61 -17.63 3.37
N ALA A 279 -9.55 -18.22 4.08
CA ALA A 279 -9.54 -19.65 4.43
C ALA A 279 -9.68 -20.58 3.21
N TRP A 280 -10.16 -20.06 2.08
CA TRP A 280 -10.26 -20.80 0.83
C TRP A 280 -8.96 -20.89 0.05
N VAL A 281 -7.98 -20.05 0.39
CA VAL A 281 -6.78 -19.84 -0.42
C VAL A 281 -5.58 -20.40 0.33
N ASN A 282 -4.89 -21.35 -0.30
CA ASN A 282 -3.57 -21.74 0.19
C ASN A 282 -2.59 -20.58 -0.09
N PRO A 283 -1.96 -19.97 0.94
CA PRO A 283 -1.16 -18.78 0.74
C PRO A 283 0.17 -19.06 0.04
N PHE A 284 0.67 -20.30 0.09
CA PHE A 284 1.91 -20.73 -0.56
C PHE A 284 1.70 -21.06 -2.04
N THR A 285 0.62 -21.79 -2.36
CA THR A 285 0.36 -22.27 -3.72
C THR A 285 -0.59 -21.38 -4.51
N GLY A 286 -1.35 -20.50 -3.86
CA GLY A 286 -2.39 -19.67 -4.49
C GLY A 286 -3.61 -20.43 -4.98
N VAL A 287 -3.74 -21.73 -4.67
CA VAL A 287 -4.89 -22.55 -5.08
C VAL A 287 -6.11 -22.25 -4.21
N PHE A 288 -7.27 -22.14 -4.86
CA PHE A 288 -8.58 -21.98 -4.22
C PHE A 288 -9.70 -22.63 -5.06
N PRO A 289 -10.85 -22.98 -4.47
CA PRO A 289 -11.98 -23.56 -5.19
C PRO A 289 -12.76 -22.52 -6.00
N SER A 290 -13.51 -22.98 -7.00
CA SER A 290 -14.36 -22.14 -7.85
C SER A 290 -15.49 -21.40 -7.13
N THR A 291 -15.74 -21.74 -5.86
CA THR A 291 -16.76 -21.17 -4.97
C THR A 291 -16.16 -20.26 -3.90
N ALA A 292 -14.88 -19.88 -4.01
CA ALA A 292 -14.17 -19.12 -2.97
C ALA A 292 -14.76 -17.72 -2.66
N ASN A 293 -15.70 -17.22 -3.48
CA ASN A 293 -16.45 -15.97 -3.26
C ASN A 293 -17.96 -16.18 -3.05
N ASP A 294 -18.39 -17.36 -2.59
CA ASP A 294 -19.80 -17.62 -2.33
C ASP A 294 -20.32 -16.78 -1.16
N HIS A 295 -21.28 -15.89 -1.44
CA HIS A 295 -21.96 -15.05 -0.45
C HIS A 295 -23.41 -15.45 -0.19
N THR A 296 -23.83 -16.63 -0.66
CA THR A 296 -25.17 -17.14 -0.33
C THR A 296 -25.25 -17.46 1.16
N GLY A 297 -26.37 -17.09 1.79
CA GLY A 297 -26.63 -17.41 3.20
C GLY A 297 -26.17 -16.35 4.22
N HIS A 298 -25.64 -15.20 3.80
CA HIS A 298 -25.39 -14.07 4.69
C HIS A 298 -25.62 -12.69 4.08
N ASN A 299 -25.68 -11.68 4.94
CA ASN A 299 -25.83 -10.27 4.57
C ASN A 299 -24.60 -9.48 5.02
N HIS A 300 -24.11 -8.60 4.15
CA HIS A 300 -22.97 -7.74 4.45
C HIS A 300 -23.36 -6.57 5.35
N THR A 301 -22.47 -6.22 6.28
CA THR A 301 -22.53 -4.98 7.09
C THR A 301 -21.58 -3.93 6.52
N GLY A 302 -21.48 -2.75 7.14
CA GLY A 302 -20.56 -1.70 6.68
C GLY A 302 -19.08 -2.11 6.69
N THR A 303 -18.69 -3.09 7.49
CA THR A 303 -17.29 -3.54 7.65
C THR A 303 -17.03 -4.93 7.07
N SER A 304 -18.05 -5.79 6.92
CA SER A 304 -17.88 -7.20 6.53
C SER A 304 -16.87 -7.39 5.41
N HIS A 305 -15.89 -8.28 5.62
CA HIS A 305 -14.90 -8.73 4.64
C HIS A 305 -13.87 -7.67 4.20
N ARG A 306 -14.08 -6.39 4.50
CA ARG A 306 -13.17 -5.27 4.19
C ARG A 306 -11.99 -5.28 5.14
N VAL A 307 -11.01 -4.40 4.93
CA VAL A 307 -9.95 -4.16 5.91
C VAL A 307 -10.61 -3.55 7.15
N THR A 308 -10.94 -4.38 8.13
CA THR A 308 -11.70 -3.96 9.32
C THR A 308 -10.72 -3.47 10.37
N VAL A 309 -10.88 -2.22 10.79
CA VAL A 309 -9.98 -1.52 11.72
C VAL A 309 -10.79 -0.90 12.84
N ALA A 310 -10.34 -1.02 14.09
CA ALA A 310 -10.96 -0.33 15.20
C ALA A 310 -10.75 1.19 15.06
N SER A 311 -11.80 1.97 15.27
CA SER A 311 -11.72 3.43 15.17
C SER A 311 -10.69 4.03 16.11
N SER A 312 -10.49 3.42 17.29
CA SER A 312 -9.47 3.84 18.24
C SER A 312 -8.03 3.70 17.73
N ASP A 313 -7.78 2.82 16.74
CA ASP A 313 -6.45 2.68 16.14
C ASP A 313 -6.16 3.76 15.09
N LEU A 314 -7.21 4.36 14.53
CA LEU A 314 -7.13 5.42 13.52
C LEU A 314 -7.25 6.83 14.09
N ASN A 315 -7.84 6.97 15.29
CA ASN A 315 -8.11 8.27 15.90
C ASN A 315 -6.81 9.06 16.12
N PRO A 316 -6.59 10.19 15.40
CA PRO A 316 -5.35 10.96 15.50
C PRO A 316 -5.12 11.57 16.89
N ALA A 317 -6.20 11.84 17.65
CA ALA A 317 -6.10 12.34 19.02
C ALA A 317 -5.61 11.26 20.00
N GLN A 318 -5.80 9.98 19.69
CA GLN A 318 -5.32 8.85 20.50
C GLN A 318 -3.97 8.33 20.01
N ASN A 319 -3.61 8.60 18.75
CA ASN A 319 -2.41 8.08 18.08
C ASN A 319 -1.55 9.21 17.54
N THR A 320 -1.24 10.21 18.37
CA THR A 320 -0.51 11.40 17.94
C THR A 320 0.86 11.05 17.36
N GLY A 321 1.06 11.43 16.09
CA GLY A 321 2.30 11.20 15.36
C GLY A 321 2.50 9.77 14.84
N ALA A 322 1.49 8.90 14.99
CA ALA A 322 1.53 7.58 14.37
C ALA A 322 1.54 7.68 12.84
N THR A 323 2.18 6.71 12.19
CA THR A 323 2.20 6.56 10.73
C THR A 323 1.50 5.27 10.33
N TYR A 324 0.83 5.29 9.18
CA TYR A 324 -0.01 4.18 8.74
C TYR A 324 0.48 3.63 7.41
N TYR A 325 0.46 2.32 7.24
CA TYR A 325 0.99 1.65 6.05
C TYR A 325 -0.08 0.70 5.51
N ALA A 326 -0.52 0.95 4.29
CA ALA A 326 -1.37 0.01 3.57
C ALA A 326 -0.47 -0.97 2.81
N GLU A 327 -0.89 -2.23 2.76
CA GLU A 327 -0.21 -3.31 2.06
C GLU A 327 -1.23 -4.11 1.28
N ALA A 328 -0.81 -4.62 0.13
CA ALA A 328 -1.50 -5.70 -0.54
C ALA A 328 -0.48 -6.73 -1.04
N ALA A 329 -0.96 -7.89 -1.44
CA ALA A 329 -0.18 -8.89 -2.17
C ALA A 329 -1.00 -9.46 -3.33
N TYR A 330 -0.33 -10.02 -4.34
CA TYR A 330 -0.97 -10.84 -5.37
C TYR A 330 -0.52 -12.29 -5.21
N ILE A 331 -1.42 -13.14 -4.71
CA ILE A 331 -1.15 -14.58 -4.52
C ILE A 331 -1.69 -15.30 -5.76
N THR A 332 -0.84 -16.03 -6.49
CA THR A 332 -1.23 -16.66 -7.76
C THR A 332 -0.68 -18.08 -7.90
N PRO A 333 -1.46 -19.02 -8.49
CA PRO A 333 -0.98 -20.38 -8.75
C PRO A 333 0.13 -20.46 -9.80
N HIS A 334 0.28 -19.43 -10.64
CA HIS A 334 1.24 -19.39 -11.74
C HIS A 334 2.68 -19.37 -11.26
N GLU A 335 3.00 -18.47 -10.32
CA GLU A 335 4.36 -18.32 -9.81
C GLU A 335 4.79 -19.54 -9.03
N TYR A 336 3.91 -20.09 -8.17
CA TYR A 336 4.17 -21.34 -7.48
C TYR A 336 4.45 -22.48 -8.46
N SER A 337 3.56 -22.69 -9.45
CA SER A 337 3.69 -23.77 -10.45
C SER A 337 4.97 -23.62 -11.28
N TRP A 338 5.36 -22.38 -11.59
CA TRP A 338 6.62 -22.08 -12.26
C TRP A 338 7.82 -22.44 -11.37
N CYS A 339 7.83 -22.03 -10.10
CA CYS A 339 8.89 -22.34 -9.15
C CYS A 339 9.13 -23.86 -9.03
N GLN A 340 8.08 -24.67 -9.06
CA GLN A 340 8.20 -26.13 -8.97
C GLN A 340 8.96 -26.75 -10.15
N SER A 341 8.80 -26.20 -11.35
CA SER A 341 9.48 -26.68 -12.57
C SER A 341 10.78 -25.93 -12.88
N HIS A 342 10.94 -24.72 -12.34
CA HIS A 342 12.07 -23.81 -12.56
C HIS A 342 12.57 -23.19 -11.24
N PRO A 343 13.18 -23.98 -10.34
CA PRO A 343 13.56 -23.52 -9.01
C PRO A 343 14.57 -22.34 -8.99
N GLY A 344 15.29 -22.10 -10.09
CA GLY A 344 16.19 -20.94 -10.25
C GLY A 344 15.52 -19.66 -10.76
N GLN A 345 14.20 -19.68 -11.01
CA GLN A 345 13.41 -18.58 -11.57
C GLN A 345 12.17 -18.32 -10.71
N CYS A 346 12.31 -18.39 -9.39
CA CYS A 346 11.19 -18.33 -8.47
C CYS A 346 10.91 -16.90 -8.01
N ASN A 347 9.82 -16.31 -8.53
CA ASN A 347 9.47 -14.91 -8.26
C ASN A 347 8.42 -14.72 -7.15
N MET A 348 7.72 -15.77 -6.72
CA MET A 348 6.56 -15.72 -5.80
C MET A 348 6.79 -15.08 -4.41
N TYR A 349 8.01 -14.64 -4.09
CA TYR A 349 8.39 -14.05 -2.80
C TYR A 349 8.52 -12.52 -2.84
N ASN A 350 8.26 -11.88 -3.98
CA ASN A 350 8.33 -10.43 -4.17
C ASN A 350 6.94 -9.77 -4.34
N ASN A 351 5.87 -10.53 -4.10
CA ASN A 351 4.50 -10.20 -4.51
C ASN A 351 3.74 -9.25 -3.57
N ALA A 352 4.38 -8.78 -2.48
CA ALA A 352 3.83 -7.77 -1.57
C ALA A 352 4.54 -6.42 -1.71
N SER A 353 3.78 -5.34 -1.54
CA SER A 353 4.30 -3.98 -1.47
C SER A 353 3.53 -3.19 -0.42
N TYR A 354 4.13 -2.12 0.10
CA TYR A 354 3.44 -1.21 1.01
C TYR A 354 3.55 0.25 0.58
N ARG A 355 2.65 1.08 1.12
CA ARG A 355 2.71 2.53 0.99
C ARG A 355 2.24 3.20 2.27
N GLN A 356 2.93 4.26 2.66
CA GLN A 356 2.57 5.07 3.82
C GLN A 356 1.39 6.01 3.49
N PHE A 357 0.50 6.20 4.46
CA PHE A 357 -0.63 7.13 4.42
C PHE A 357 -0.69 7.97 5.71
N THR A 358 -1.18 9.20 5.58
CA THR A 358 -1.66 10.01 6.70
C THR A 358 -3.13 9.74 6.94
N VAL A 359 -3.55 9.70 8.21
CA VAL A 359 -4.95 9.52 8.62
C VAL A 359 -5.48 10.81 9.23
N SER A 360 -6.70 11.18 8.84
CA SER A 360 -7.46 12.30 9.42
C SER A 360 -8.90 11.87 9.66
N GLY A 361 -9.63 12.60 10.50
CA GLY A 361 -11.01 12.26 10.88
C GLY A 361 -11.15 11.88 12.35
N SER A 362 -12.35 11.44 12.73
CA SER A 362 -12.68 11.09 14.12
C SER A 362 -14.00 10.32 14.19
N GLY A 363 -14.29 9.72 15.36
CA GLY A 363 -15.47 8.87 15.54
C GLY A 363 -15.30 7.61 14.69
N ASP A 364 -16.14 7.43 13.68
CA ASP A 364 -16.12 6.30 12.76
C ASP A 364 -16.07 6.76 11.29
N ASN A 365 -15.41 7.90 11.03
CA ASN A 365 -15.22 8.48 9.71
C ASN A 365 -13.79 9.02 9.54
N TYR A 366 -13.02 8.34 8.70
CA TYR A 366 -11.61 8.60 8.46
C TYR A 366 -11.29 8.77 6.98
N SER A 367 -10.36 9.68 6.71
CA SER A 367 -9.80 9.94 5.37
C SER A 367 -8.31 9.66 5.36
N PHE A 368 -7.83 9.12 4.24
CA PHE A 368 -6.45 8.69 4.06
C PHE A 368 -5.83 9.46 2.90
N SER A 369 -4.61 9.96 3.08
CA SER A 369 -3.84 10.63 2.02
C SER A 369 -2.48 9.97 1.85
N PRO A 370 -2.03 9.65 0.63
CA PRO A 370 -0.73 9.04 0.42
C PRO A 370 0.41 9.91 0.97
N ALA A 371 1.34 9.30 1.70
CA ALA A 371 2.44 9.97 2.40
C ALA A 371 3.81 9.45 1.92
N GLY A 372 3.98 9.35 0.61
CA GLY A 372 5.17 8.77 -0.04
C GLY A 372 4.82 7.96 -1.28
N SER A 373 5.81 7.40 -1.95
CA SER A 373 5.65 6.42 -3.03
C SER A 373 5.44 5.01 -2.50
N THR A 374 4.84 4.13 -3.29
CA THR A 374 4.80 2.69 -2.98
C THR A 374 6.22 2.13 -2.96
N VAL A 375 6.55 1.38 -1.92
CA VAL A 375 7.78 0.60 -1.81
C VAL A 375 7.47 -0.77 -2.39
N ARG A 376 7.86 -0.96 -3.65
CA ARG A 376 7.58 -2.18 -4.42
C ARG A 376 8.32 -3.38 -3.85
N THR A 377 7.73 -4.57 -3.95
CA THR A 377 8.36 -5.88 -3.66
C THR A 377 8.85 -6.08 -2.23
N LYS A 378 8.33 -5.29 -1.29
CA LYS A 378 8.64 -5.39 0.13
C LYS A 378 7.35 -5.37 0.94
N PRO A 379 7.17 -6.29 1.91
CA PRO A 379 6.06 -6.22 2.84
C PRO A 379 6.22 -5.05 3.83
N ALA A 380 5.12 -4.61 4.43
CA ALA A 380 5.04 -3.41 5.27
C ALA A 380 5.94 -3.45 6.50
N ILE A 381 6.25 -4.64 7.03
CA ILE A 381 7.21 -4.80 8.14
C ILE A 381 8.60 -4.25 7.80
N MET A 382 8.97 -4.15 6.52
CA MET A 382 10.22 -3.52 6.10
C MET A 382 10.26 -2.01 6.35
N ALA A 383 9.10 -1.34 6.46
CA ALA A 383 9.05 0.05 6.91
C ALA A 383 9.58 0.18 8.34
N TRP A 384 9.36 -0.82 9.20
CA TRP A 384 9.88 -0.82 10.57
C TRP A 384 11.39 -1.04 10.60
N ALA A 385 11.91 -1.90 9.69
CA ALA A 385 13.35 -2.10 9.53
C ALA A 385 14.08 -0.80 9.20
N ASP A 386 13.49 0.05 8.35
CA ASP A 386 14.04 1.36 7.98
C ASP A 386 14.16 2.34 9.18
N THR A 387 13.53 2.01 10.32
CA THR A 387 13.63 2.76 11.59
C THR A 387 14.63 2.17 12.60
N GLY A 388 15.43 1.20 12.16
CA GLY A 388 16.43 0.52 12.96
C GLY A 388 15.93 -0.73 13.70
N ALA A 389 14.71 -1.21 13.41
CA ALA A 389 14.30 -2.55 13.86
C ALA A 389 15.08 -3.62 13.08
N ALA A 390 15.39 -4.74 13.72
CA ALA A 390 15.97 -5.88 13.04
C ALA A 390 14.85 -6.75 12.47
N VAL A 391 14.87 -7.03 11.17
CA VAL A 391 13.90 -7.91 10.50
C VAL A 391 14.65 -9.04 9.79
N THR A 392 14.25 -10.28 10.04
CA THR A 392 14.89 -11.48 9.48
C THR A 392 13.86 -12.42 8.88
N GLN A 393 14.16 -12.95 7.70
CA GLN A 393 13.37 -13.97 7.02
C GLN A 393 13.67 -15.36 7.55
N VAL A 394 12.63 -16.15 7.74
CA VAL A 394 12.71 -17.52 8.20
C VAL A 394 11.87 -18.42 7.28
N GLN A 395 12.50 -19.48 6.78
CA GLN A 395 11.92 -20.49 5.90
C GLN A 395 12.10 -21.87 6.55
N PRO A 396 11.09 -22.37 7.27
CA PRO A 396 11.19 -23.64 7.99
C PRO A 396 11.25 -24.84 7.04
N ASP A 397 10.74 -24.72 5.81
CA ASP A 397 10.69 -25.80 4.83
C ASP A 397 10.78 -25.23 3.41
N LEU A 398 12.02 -25.00 2.97
CA LEU A 398 12.36 -24.29 1.72
C LEU A 398 11.66 -24.82 0.46
N ALA A 399 11.31 -26.11 0.42
CA ALA A 399 10.76 -26.74 -0.79
C ALA A 399 9.23 -26.83 -0.78
N ASN A 400 8.61 -26.87 0.39
CA ASN A 400 7.19 -27.24 0.52
C ASN A 400 6.35 -26.18 1.22
N ASP A 401 6.95 -25.09 1.67
CA ASP A 401 6.22 -24.02 2.35
C ASP A 401 6.86 -22.64 2.13
N GLY A 402 6.10 -21.62 2.50
CA GLY A 402 6.49 -20.23 2.35
C GLY A 402 7.50 -19.76 3.39
N PHE A 403 7.48 -18.46 3.61
CA PHE A 403 8.31 -17.80 4.59
C PHE A 403 7.50 -16.87 5.49
N TRP A 404 8.14 -16.52 6.60
CA TRP A 404 7.69 -15.47 7.48
C TRP A 404 8.87 -14.57 7.86
N LEU A 405 8.57 -13.41 8.40
CA LEU A 405 9.54 -12.43 8.87
C LEU A 405 9.37 -12.25 10.37
N ILE A 406 10.46 -12.33 11.12
CA ILE A 406 10.52 -11.88 12.52
C ILE A 406 11.17 -10.50 12.56
N GLY A 407 10.42 -9.53 13.05
CA GLY A 407 10.93 -8.22 13.44
C GLY A 407 11.14 -8.14 14.94
N TYR A 408 12.18 -7.44 15.38
CA TYR A 408 12.29 -7.01 16.78
C TYR A 408 12.96 -5.64 16.92
N LYS A 409 12.59 -4.94 17.99
CA LYS A 409 13.23 -3.69 18.42
C LYS A 409 13.36 -3.69 19.94
N VAL A 410 14.55 -3.29 20.41
CA VAL A 410 14.86 -3.21 21.84
C VAL A 410 15.06 -1.76 22.21
N THR A 411 14.32 -1.27 23.20
CA THR A 411 14.44 0.09 23.72
C THR A 411 14.74 0.09 25.22
N ASN A 412 15.26 1.21 25.73
CA ASN A 412 15.59 1.39 27.13
C ASN A 412 14.77 2.58 27.68
N PRO A 413 13.48 2.38 28.01
CA PRO A 413 12.60 3.49 28.38
C PRO A 413 13.00 4.17 29.70
N ALA A 414 13.69 3.45 30.58
CA ALA A 414 14.29 3.97 31.80
C ALA A 414 15.52 3.14 32.17
N THR A 415 16.45 3.74 32.93
CA THR A 415 17.70 3.08 33.33
C THR A 415 17.41 1.72 33.98
N GLY A 416 17.97 0.65 33.41
CA GLY A 416 17.81 -0.72 33.90
C GLY A 416 16.51 -1.43 33.48
N VAL A 417 15.63 -0.75 32.74
CA VAL A 417 14.42 -1.33 32.12
C VAL A 417 14.64 -1.46 30.63
N TRP A 418 14.38 -2.65 30.09
CA TRP A 418 14.45 -2.93 28.66
C TRP A 418 13.07 -3.32 28.16
N HIS A 419 12.67 -2.73 27.06
CA HIS A 419 11.42 -3.03 26.38
C HIS A 419 11.72 -3.71 25.05
N TYR A 420 11.03 -4.82 24.79
CA TYR A 420 11.21 -5.63 23.59
C TYR A 420 9.88 -5.66 22.85
N GLU A 421 9.87 -5.16 21.63
CA GLU A 421 8.75 -5.33 20.69
C GLU A 421 9.14 -6.40 19.67
N TYR A 422 8.22 -7.32 19.39
CA TYR A 422 8.38 -8.37 18.38
C TYR A 422 7.20 -8.31 17.40
N ALA A 423 7.47 -8.50 16.12
CA ALA A 423 6.45 -8.59 15.07
C ALA A 423 6.65 -9.88 14.27
N LEU A 424 5.63 -10.74 14.25
CA LEU A 424 5.62 -11.98 13.49
C LEU A 424 4.76 -11.75 12.24
N TYR A 425 5.39 -11.70 11.07
CA TYR A 425 4.72 -11.45 9.80
C TYR A 425 4.73 -12.73 8.96
N ASN A 426 3.57 -13.34 8.75
CA ASN A 426 3.43 -14.49 7.86
C ASN A 426 3.16 -13.99 6.42
N GLN A 427 4.12 -14.16 5.50
CA GLN A 427 3.89 -13.84 4.08
C GLN A 427 3.04 -14.92 3.44
N ASN A 428 3.50 -16.17 3.51
CA ASN A 428 2.90 -17.29 2.79
C ASN A 428 3.18 -18.67 3.40
N LEU A 429 3.46 -18.76 4.70
CA LEU A 429 3.46 -20.05 5.41
C LEU A 429 2.04 -20.61 5.50
N ASP A 430 1.80 -21.71 4.80
CA ASP A 430 0.55 -22.48 4.87
C ASP A 430 0.43 -23.18 6.23
N ARG A 431 1.54 -23.70 6.77
CA ARG A 431 1.54 -24.34 8.10
C ARG A 431 1.18 -23.41 9.26
N SER A 432 1.17 -22.10 9.02
CA SER A 432 0.90 -21.06 10.01
C SER A 432 1.87 -21.08 11.22
N ILE A 433 1.63 -20.23 12.22
CA ILE A 433 2.48 -20.13 13.44
C ILE A 433 1.57 -20.28 14.66
N GLN A 434 1.84 -21.30 15.48
CA GLN A 434 1.01 -21.61 16.66
C GLN A 434 1.57 -21.02 17.97
N SER A 435 2.89 -20.79 18.04
CA SER A 435 3.53 -20.26 19.24
C SER A 435 4.85 -19.55 18.94
N PHE A 436 5.23 -18.66 19.86
CA PHE A 436 6.47 -17.90 19.86
C PHE A 436 7.05 -17.84 21.27
N SER A 437 8.34 -18.16 21.41
CA SER A 437 9.02 -18.23 22.69
C SER A 437 10.30 -17.39 22.69
N VAL A 438 10.52 -16.65 23.77
CA VAL A 438 11.75 -15.89 24.01
C VAL A 438 12.46 -16.44 25.24
N PRO A 439 13.75 -16.81 25.15
CA PRO A 439 14.52 -17.27 26.31
C PRO A 439 14.77 -16.13 27.29
N LEU A 440 14.71 -16.45 28.58
CA LEU A 440 14.92 -15.52 29.68
C LEU A 440 16.21 -15.85 30.42
N ALA A 441 17.02 -14.83 30.66
CA ALA A 441 18.16 -14.96 31.55
C ALA A 441 17.70 -15.16 33.01
N PRO A 442 18.46 -15.90 33.84
CA PRO A 442 18.13 -16.06 35.26
C PRO A 442 17.99 -14.70 35.97
N GLY A 443 16.91 -14.55 36.74
CA GLY A 443 16.66 -13.34 37.55
C GLY A 443 16.04 -12.15 36.80
N VAL A 444 15.66 -12.31 35.53
CA VAL A 444 14.90 -11.29 34.79
C VAL A 444 13.47 -11.20 35.34
N ASN A 445 13.05 -9.99 35.72
CA ASN A 445 11.65 -9.70 36.06
C ASN A 445 10.94 -9.17 34.82
N LEU A 446 9.80 -9.78 34.46
CA LEU A 446 8.99 -9.34 33.33
C LEU A 446 7.79 -8.52 33.80
N SER A 447 7.46 -7.49 33.03
CA SER A 447 6.29 -6.63 33.21
C SER A 447 5.83 -6.12 31.84
N ASN A 448 4.65 -5.50 31.78
CA ASN A 448 4.07 -4.95 30.54
C ASN A 448 4.02 -5.97 29.38
N ILE A 449 3.64 -7.21 29.70
CA ILE A 449 3.52 -8.29 28.73
C ILE A 449 2.18 -8.13 28.00
N ASP A 450 2.23 -8.14 26.68
CA ASP A 450 1.05 -7.92 25.84
C ASP A 450 1.10 -8.80 24.58
N PHE A 451 -0.04 -8.92 23.90
CA PHE A 451 -0.18 -9.47 22.56
C PHE A 451 -1.12 -8.58 21.75
N ARG A 452 -0.76 -8.33 20.50
CA ARG A 452 -1.56 -7.55 19.55
C ARG A 452 -1.61 -8.26 18.21
N GLY A 453 -2.80 -8.30 17.63
CA GLY A 453 -3.07 -8.79 16.28
C GLY A 453 -4.39 -8.22 15.78
N PRO A 454 -4.61 -8.17 14.46
CA PRO A 454 -5.87 -7.70 13.92
C PRO A 454 -6.99 -8.68 14.28
N ARG A 455 -8.22 -8.18 14.40
CA ARG A 455 -9.39 -9.03 14.54
C ARG A 455 -9.53 -9.94 13.31
N GLN A 456 -9.93 -11.20 13.51
CA GLN A 456 -10.34 -12.08 12.41
C GLN A 456 -11.77 -11.76 11.99
N GLU A 457 -12.10 -12.00 10.72
CA GLU A 457 -13.48 -11.91 10.27
C GLU A 457 -14.35 -12.90 11.09
N PRO A 458 -15.54 -12.48 11.60
CA PRO A 458 -16.45 -13.42 12.24
C PRO A 458 -16.89 -14.53 11.28
N GLY A 459 -17.45 -15.61 11.81
CA GLY A 459 -17.99 -16.69 10.99
C GLY A 459 -19.12 -16.23 10.07
N TRP A 460 -19.03 -16.65 8.81
CA TRP A 460 -20.04 -16.40 7.79
C TRP A 460 -20.33 -17.67 7.00
N ALA A 461 -21.54 -17.79 6.46
CA ALA A 461 -21.86 -18.87 5.55
C ALA A 461 -20.83 -18.92 4.39
N ASN A 462 -20.34 -20.12 4.11
CA ASN A 462 -19.37 -20.40 3.04
C ASN A 462 -18.02 -19.67 3.17
N ASP A 463 -17.57 -19.37 4.39
CA ASP A 463 -16.28 -18.70 4.63
C ASP A 463 -15.04 -19.62 4.54
N GLY A 464 -15.21 -20.92 4.31
CA GLY A 464 -14.11 -21.89 4.15
C GLY A 464 -13.46 -22.35 5.44
N THR A 465 -13.83 -21.78 6.59
CA THR A 465 -13.41 -22.27 7.90
C THR A 465 -14.23 -23.50 8.31
N PHE A 466 -13.75 -24.24 9.31
CA PHE A 466 -14.48 -25.36 9.85
C PHE A 466 -15.86 -24.92 10.36
N ASN A 467 -16.92 -25.50 9.80
CA ASN A 467 -18.32 -25.18 10.07
C ASN A 467 -18.70 -23.71 9.92
N ASN A 468 -18.01 -22.93 9.07
CA ASN A 468 -18.36 -21.53 8.80
C ASN A 468 -18.31 -20.64 10.06
N GLN A 469 -17.35 -20.88 10.95
CA GLN A 469 -17.26 -20.23 12.28
C GLN A 469 -16.25 -19.08 12.33
N GLY A 470 -15.50 -18.84 11.25
CA GLY A 470 -14.42 -17.87 11.20
C GLY A 470 -13.19 -18.33 11.97
N TYR A 471 -12.05 -17.69 11.71
CA TYR A 471 -10.83 -17.90 12.49
C TYR A 471 -10.95 -17.29 13.90
N SER A 472 -10.25 -17.90 14.85
CA SER A 472 -10.21 -17.44 16.24
C SER A 472 -9.58 -16.06 16.34
N SER A 473 -10.30 -15.12 16.95
CA SER A 473 -9.76 -13.82 17.34
C SER A 473 -9.23 -13.82 18.78
N GLN A 474 -9.09 -14.99 19.42
CA GLN A 474 -8.62 -15.06 20.80
C GLN A 474 -7.14 -14.62 20.87
N PRO A 475 -6.81 -13.65 21.74
CA PRO A 475 -5.41 -13.28 21.98
C PRO A 475 -4.57 -14.49 22.38
N TRP A 476 -3.31 -14.55 21.92
CA TRP A 476 -2.41 -15.63 22.32
C TRP A 476 -2.16 -15.60 23.83
N GLY A 477 -2.32 -16.75 24.46
CA GLY A 477 -2.09 -16.92 25.89
C GLY A 477 -0.59 -16.86 26.21
N VAL A 478 -0.24 -16.26 27.34
CA VAL A 478 1.15 -16.13 27.79
C VAL A 478 1.46 -17.12 28.90
N THR A 479 2.56 -17.84 28.78
CA THR A 479 3.11 -18.68 29.85
C THR A 479 4.58 -18.36 30.11
N GLN A 480 4.99 -18.41 31.38
CA GLN A 480 6.38 -18.36 31.80
C GLN A 480 6.75 -19.68 32.47
N ALA A 481 7.57 -20.47 31.80
CA ALA A 481 8.04 -21.75 32.30
C ALA A 481 9.37 -22.12 31.64
N GLY A 482 10.18 -22.92 32.34
CA GLY A 482 11.40 -23.49 31.77
C GLY A 482 12.43 -22.47 31.30
N GLY A 483 12.47 -21.27 31.88
CA GLY A 483 13.39 -20.20 31.46
C GLY A 483 12.99 -19.51 30.16
N THR A 484 11.73 -19.56 29.76
CA THR A 484 11.19 -18.85 28.59
C THR A 484 9.90 -18.13 28.94
N ILE A 485 9.59 -17.08 28.18
CA ILE A 485 8.23 -16.56 28.04
C ILE A 485 7.71 -16.98 26.68
N THR A 486 6.49 -17.53 26.64
CA THR A 486 5.87 -18.07 25.42
C THR A 486 4.48 -17.49 25.24
N TRP A 487 4.18 -17.05 24.02
CA TRP A 487 2.84 -16.73 23.54
C TRP A 487 2.36 -17.87 22.64
N SER A 488 1.13 -18.34 22.81
CA SER A 488 0.57 -19.40 21.97
C SER A 488 -0.95 -19.29 21.82
N CYS A 489 -1.47 -19.62 20.64
CA CYS A 489 -2.89 -19.89 20.46
C CYS A 489 -3.24 -21.36 20.77
N GLU A 490 -4.52 -21.68 20.60
CA GLU A 490 -5.03 -23.04 20.60
C GLU A 490 -4.31 -23.90 19.54
N THR A 491 -4.15 -25.19 19.80
CA THR A 491 -3.68 -26.12 18.77
C THR A 491 -4.80 -26.40 17.77
N PHE A 492 -4.45 -26.78 16.54
CA PHE A 492 -5.43 -27.22 15.54
C PHE A 492 -6.33 -28.37 16.03
N ALA A 493 -5.82 -29.24 16.91
CA ALA A 493 -6.58 -30.33 17.51
C ALA A 493 -7.63 -29.84 18.53
N GLN A 494 -7.40 -28.70 19.17
CA GLN A 494 -8.36 -28.06 20.09
C GLN A 494 -9.38 -27.21 19.33
N ASN A 495 -8.93 -26.48 18.32
CA ASN A 495 -9.74 -25.61 17.50
C ASN A 495 -9.19 -25.64 16.06
N GLN A 496 -9.97 -26.16 15.12
CA GLN A 496 -9.55 -26.24 13.70
C GLN A 496 -9.49 -24.86 13.02
N ASN A 497 -10.02 -23.83 13.68
CA ASN A 497 -9.99 -22.44 13.26
C ASN A 497 -9.03 -21.59 14.13
N ALA A 498 -8.08 -22.21 14.84
CA ALA A 498 -7.14 -21.54 15.74
C ALA A 498 -6.20 -20.54 15.06
#